data_AF-A0A0F7M929-F1
#
_entry.id   AF-A0A0F7M929-F1
#
_cell.length_a   1.000
_cell.length_b   1.000
_cell.length_c   1.000
_cell.angle_alpha   90.00
_cell.angle_beta   90.00
_cell.angle_gamma   90.00
#
_symmetry.space_group_name_H-M   'P 1'
#
loop_
_entity.id
_entity.type
_entity.pdbx_description
1 polymer ?
#
loop_
_entity_poly.entity_id
_entity_poly.type
_entity_poly.pdbx_seq_one_letter_code
_entity_poly.pdbx_strand_id
1 'polypeptide(L)'
;MTNTCRDNCHSDAMKNTPQTAEVHDATHGGFVSEYLVPKMDCPSEEGMIRMALDSVEPKIALEFDAPERKVRVFHGDNADAIEERMRALGLGATLESTMPVARDDLARAQASAKQEAQTEAGILKWLLAINGIMFVIEITVGWWTRSTGLIAMPMMAEMSRMMKTATP
;
A
#
# COMPACT_ATOMS: atom_id res chain seq x y z
N MET A 1 -43.35 -35.50 50.60
CA MET A 1 -44.57 -35.15 49.84
C MET A 1 -44.70 -33.64 49.83
N THR A 2 -44.52 -33.06 48.64
CA THR A 2 -45.02 -31.77 48.12
C THR A 2 -45.06 -30.56 49.05
N ASN A 3 -44.18 -29.59 48.81
CA ASN A 3 -44.51 -28.18 49.04
C ASN A 3 -44.48 -27.42 47.72
N THR A 4 -45.65 -26.86 47.43
CA THR A 4 -46.08 -26.20 46.21
C THR A 4 -45.48 -24.79 46.12
N CYS A 5 -44.91 -24.47 44.96
CA CYS A 5 -44.50 -23.12 44.58
C CYS A 5 -45.72 -22.20 44.48
N ARG A 6 -45.62 -20.99 45.04
CA ARG A 6 -46.47 -19.86 44.66
C ARG A 6 -45.57 -18.65 44.44
N ASP A 7 -45.50 -18.26 43.18
CA ASP A 7 -44.75 -17.14 42.65
C ASP A 7 -45.29 -15.81 43.17
N ASN A 8 -44.39 -14.97 43.68
CA ASN A 8 -44.42 -13.52 43.43
C ASN A 8 -43.08 -12.90 43.85
N CYS A 9 -42.23 -12.58 42.88
CA CYS A 9 -41.07 -11.71 43.08
C CYS A 9 -41.34 -10.35 42.44
N HIS A 10 -41.45 -9.36 43.32
CA HIS A 10 -41.27 -7.94 43.01
C HIS A 10 -39.76 -7.63 42.89
N SER A 11 -39.47 -6.67 42.01
CA SER A 11 -38.31 -5.78 41.80
C SER A 11 -37.14 -5.82 42.82
N ASP A 12 -35.85 -5.66 42.48
CA ASP A 12 -35.23 -4.62 41.64
C ASP A 12 -33.78 -5.01 41.23
N ALA A 13 -33.38 -4.45 40.09
CA ALA A 13 -32.04 -4.07 39.63
C ALA A 13 -30.78 -4.83 40.13
N MET A 14 -30.07 -5.44 39.18
CA MET A 14 -28.68 -5.04 38.84
C MET A 14 -28.29 -5.72 37.52
N LYS A 15 -28.33 -4.95 36.43
CA LYS A 15 -27.88 -5.34 35.09
C LYS A 15 -26.35 -5.33 35.08
N ASN A 16 -25.71 -6.50 34.95
CA ASN A 16 -24.32 -6.60 34.50
C ASN A 16 -24.02 -8.00 33.95
N THR A 17 -24.28 -8.19 32.66
CA THR A 17 -23.55 -9.13 31.80
C THR A 17 -23.52 -8.50 30.41
N PRO A 18 -22.36 -8.34 29.75
CA PRO A 18 -22.30 -7.96 28.34
C PRO A 18 -22.86 -9.13 27.54
N GLN A 19 -24.14 -9.03 27.18
CA GLN A 19 -24.76 -9.92 26.22
C GLN A 19 -24.10 -9.67 24.86
N THR A 20 -23.43 -10.71 24.37
CA THR A 20 -23.49 -11.15 22.98
C THR A 20 -24.90 -10.87 22.46
N ALA A 21 -25.04 -9.78 21.71
CA ALA A 21 -26.25 -9.44 20.98
C ALA A 21 -25.86 -9.46 19.50
N GLU A 22 -26.18 -10.58 18.86
CA GLU A 22 -26.40 -10.63 17.43
C GLU A 22 -27.44 -9.55 17.09
N VAL A 23 -26.99 -8.47 16.47
CA VAL A 23 -27.87 -7.54 15.77
C VAL A 23 -27.54 -7.67 14.30
N HIS A 24 -28.39 -8.42 13.60
CA HIS A 24 -28.56 -8.31 12.16
C HIS A 24 -29.06 -6.89 11.85
N ASP A 25 -28.15 -5.91 11.77
CA ASP A 25 -28.40 -4.60 11.19
C ASP A 25 -27.53 -4.45 9.93
N ALA A 26 -28.20 -4.66 8.80
CA ALA A 26 -27.68 -4.59 7.44
C ALA A 26 -27.37 -3.14 7.00
N THR A 27 -26.69 -2.37 7.86
CA THR A 27 -26.33 -0.97 7.61
C THR A 27 -24.92 -0.59 8.07
N HIS A 28 -24.03 -1.57 8.30
CA HIS A 28 -22.60 -1.29 8.51
C HIS A 28 -21.86 -1.41 7.18
N GLY A 29 -21.43 -0.30 6.61
CA GLY A 29 -20.88 -0.29 5.25
C GLY A 29 -19.37 -0.46 5.13
N GLY A 30 -18.70 -0.85 6.21
CA GLY A 30 -17.29 -1.17 6.24
C GLY A 30 -16.80 -1.46 7.66
N PHE A 31 -15.63 -2.06 7.75
CA PHE A 31 -14.89 -2.37 8.96
C PHE A 31 -13.47 -1.81 8.84
N VAL A 32 -12.85 -1.50 9.97
CA VAL A 32 -11.42 -1.22 10.06
C VAL A 32 -10.78 -2.30 10.90
N SER A 33 -9.79 -2.95 10.32
CA SER A 33 -8.93 -3.90 11.03
C SER A 33 -7.55 -3.29 11.22
N GLU A 34 -7.07 -3.27 12.46
CA GLU A 34 -5.73 -2.82 12.84
C GLU A 34 -4.80 -4.02 12.98
N TYR A 35 -3.70 -3.98 12.24
CA TYR A 35 -2.68 -5.03 12.22
C TYR A 35 -1.36 -4.49 12.76
N LEU A 36 -0.74 -5.23 13.67
CA LEU A 36 0.65 -5.04 14.05
C LEU A 36 1.54 -5.81 13.08
N VAL A 37 2.51 -5.14 12.44
CA VAL A 37 3.43 -5.71 11.47
C VAL A 37 4.88 -5.45 11.91
N PRO A 38 5.49 -6.34 12.71
CA PRO A 38 6.77 -6.08 13.37
C PRO A 38 7.94 -5.74 12.43
N LYS A 39 7.89 -6.20 11.18
CA LYS A 39 8.92 -5.98 10.16
C LYS A 39 8.64 -4.80 9.22
N MET A 40 7.61 -4.00 9.47
CA MET A 40 7.29 -2.84 8.64
C MET A 40 8.03 -1.60 9.15
N ASP A 41 9.30 -1.47 8.80
CA ASP A 41 10.17 -0.38 9.23
C ASP A 41 10.71 0.50 8.09
N CYS A 42 10.42 0.19 6.82
CA CYS A 42 10.72 1.09 5.71
C CYS A 42 9.61 1.15 4.63
N PRO A 43 9.66 2.16 3.71
CA PRO A 43 8.65 2.32 2.66
C PRO A 43 8.53 1.13 1.70
N SER A 44 9.56 0.28 1.63
CA SER A 44 9.55 -0.90 0.78
C SER A 44 8.58 -1.97 1.30
N GLU A 45 8.53 -2.21 2.62
CA GLU A 45 7.56 -3.15 3.20
C GLU A 45 6.13 -2.64 3.09
N GLU A 46 5.89 -1.34 3.27
CA GLU A 46 4.57 -0.77 2.99
C GLU A 46 4.15 -1.01 1.53
N GLY A 47 5.08 -0.81 0.59
CA GLY A 47 4.86 -1.08 -0.83
C GLY A 47 4.47 -2.54 -1.09
N MET A 48 5.15 -3.49 -0.45
CA MET A 48 4.80 -4.91 -0.55
C MET A 48 3.39 -5.20 -0.02
N ILE A 49 3.01 -4.60 1.11
CA ILE A 49 1.67 -4.74 1.68
C ILE A 49 0.62 -4.16 0.74
N ARG A 50 0.84 -2.96 0.20
CA ARG A 50 -0.06 -2.33 -0.78
C ARG A 50 -0.27 -3.23 -2.00
N MET A 51 0.82 -3.75 -2.57
CA MET A 51 0.74 -4.60 -3.77
C MET A 51 0.02 -5.92 -3.51
N ALA A 52 0.26 -6.57 -2.37
CA ALA A 52 -0.38 -7.85 -2.05
C ALA A 52 -1.88 -7.73 -1.80
N LEU A 53 -2.32 -6.57 -1.31
CA LEU A 53 -3.72 -6.30 -0.99
C LEU A 53 -4.48 -5.58 -2.12
N ASP A 54 -3.81 -5.04 -3.15
CA ASP A 54 -4.45 -4.36 -4.29
C ASP A 54 -5.33 -5.31 -5.12
N SER A 55 -5.01 -6.61 -5.11
CA SER A 55 -5.79 -7.66 -5.79
C SER A 55 -6.97 -8.20 -4.97
N VAL A 56 -7.32 -7.57 -3.85
CA VAL A 56 -8.43 -8.00 -2.99
C VAL A 56 -9.65 -7.13 -3.28
N GLU A 57 -10.72 -7.76 -3.78
CA GLU A 57 -12.03 -7.15 -3.92
C GLU A 57 -12.94 -7.44 -2.71
N PRO A 58 -13.89 -6.53 -2.38
CA PRO A 58 -14.00 -5.15 -2.85
C PRO A 58 -12.81 -4.28 -2.42
N LYS A 59 -12.52 -3.23 -3.21
CA LYS A 59 -11.34 -2.37 -3.03
C LYS A 59 -11.27 -1.80 -1.61
N ILE A 60 -10.11 -2.02 -0.98
CA ILE A 60 -9.84 -1.61 0.39
C ILE A 60 -9.01 -0.32 0.44
N ALA A 61 -9.03 0.37 1.57
CA ALA A 61 -8.10 1.47 1.86
C ALA A 61 -7.11 1.04 2.93
N LEU A 62 -5.88 1.56 2.83
CA LEU A 62 -4.77 1.22 3.72
C LEU A 62 -4.18 2.51 4.29
N GLU A 63 -3.97 2.51 5.59
CA GLU A 63 -3.29 3.59 6.30
C GLU A 63 -2.15 2.99 7.12
N PHE A 64 -0.96 3.53 6.94
CA PHE A 64 0.28 2.99 7.50
C PHE A 64 0.80 3.91 8.59
N ASP A 65 1.16 3.31 9.72
CA ASP A 65 1.88 3.95 10.82
C ASP A 65 3.18 3.18 11.02
N ALA A 66 4.20 3.52 10.23
CA ALA A 66 5.52 2.90 10.33
C ALA A 66 6.20 3.08 11.70
N PRO A 67 6.12 4.25 12.37
CA PRO A 67 6.64 4.42 13.73
C PRO A 67 6.04 3.43 14.74
N GLU A 68 4.73 3.22 14.73
CA GLU A 68 4.06 2.26 15.63
C GLU A 68 4.03 0.83 15.07
N ARG A 69 4.53 0.61 13.84
CA ARG A 69 4.51 -0.67 13.12
C ARG A 69 3.10 -1.20 12.91
N LYS A 70 2.14 -0.31 12.63
CA LYS A 70 0.72 -0.65 12.49
C LYS A 70 0.19 -0.34 11.10
N VAL A 71 -0.77 -1.15 10.67
CA VAL A 71 -1.51 -0.94 9.41
C VAL A 71 -2.99 -1.00 9.72
N ARG A 72 -3.72 0.07 9.41
CA ARG A 72 -5.18 0.09 9.42
C ARG A 72 -5.69 -0.25 8.03
N VAL A 73 -6.51 -1.29 7.96
CA VAL A 73 -7.12 -1.78 6.73
C VAL A 73 -8.61 -1.52 6.79
N PHE A 74 -9.11 -0.66 5.92
CA PHE A 74 -10.52 -0.38 5.79
C PHE A 74 -11.12 -1.29 4.71
N HIS A 75 -12.05 -2.15 5.09
CA HIS A 75 -12.54 -3.23 4.26
C HIS A 75 -14.05 -3.46 4.43
N GLY A 76 -14.64 -4.25 3.53
CA GLY A 76 -16.03 -4.71 3.65
C GLY A 76 -16.07 -6.10 4.29
N ASP A 77 -16.83 -7.02 3.71
CA ASP A 77 -16.94 -8.39 4.21
C ASP A 77 -15.78 -9.32 3.75
N ASN A 78 -14.60 -8.77 3.48
CA ASN A 78 -13.43 -9.47 2.92
C ASN A 78 -12.27 -9.63 3.92
N ALA A 79 -12.56 -9.69 5.23
CA ALA A 79 -11.57 -9.84 6.29
C ALA A 79 -10.68 -11.08 6.10
N ASP A 80 -11.26 -12.23 5.75
CA ASP A 80 -10.54 -13.51 5.61
C ASP A 80 -9.48 -13.44 4.50
N ALA A 81 -9.84 -12.86 3.35
CA ALA A 81 -8.94 -12.70 2.22
C ALA A 81 -7.77 -11.77 2.57
N ILE A 82 -8.03 -10.70 3.33
CA ILE A 82 -6.99 -9.78 3.79
C ILE A 82 -6.04 -10.50 4.75
N GLU A 83 -6.58 -11.25 5.70
CA GLU A 83 -5.77 -11.94 6.70
C GLU A 83 -4.87 -13.02 6.07
N GLU A 84 -5.39 -13.78 5.08
CA GLU A 84 -4.61 -14.75 4.32
C GLU A 84 -3.44 -14.07 3.58
N ARG A 85 -3.69 -12.94 2.91
CA ARG A 85 -2.67 -12.18 2.18
C ARG A 85 -1.64 -11.58 3.12
N MET A 86 -2.07 -11.02 4.24
CA MET A 86 -1.18 -10.46 5.27
C MET A 86 -0.27 -11.53 5.88
N ARG A 87 -0.77 -12.76 6.07
CA ARG A 87 0.05 -13.90 6.49
C ARG A 87 1.03 -14.36 5.42
N ALA A 88 0.59 -14.44 4.16
CA ALA A 88 1.41 -14.88 3.04
C ALA A 88 2.64 -14.00 2.80
N LEU A 89 2.58 -12.71 3.17
CA LEU A 89 3.70 -11.78 3.08
C LEU A 89 4.88 -12.12 4.00
N GLY A 90 4.69 -12.92 5.07
CA GLY A 90 5.77 -13.31 5.98
C GLY A 90 6.35 -12.17 6.82
N LEU A 91 5.64 -11.04 6.90
CA LEU A 91 6.03 -9.85 7.68
C LEU A 91 5.67 -9.94 9.18
N GLY A 92 5.02 -11.02 9.59
CA GLY A 92 4.60 -11.25 10.99
C GLY A 92 3.34 -10.48 11.38
N ALA A 93 2.49 -10.16 10.41
CA ALA A 93 1.26 -9.43 10.64
C ALA A 93 0.33 -10.16 11.62
N THR A 94 -0.15 -9.45 12.65
CA THR A 94 -1.10 -9.94 13.65
C THR A 94 -2.27 -8.98 13.74
N LEU A 95 -3.50 -9.49 13.69
CA LEU A 95 -4.70 -8.68 13.87
C LEU A 95 -4.84 -8.31 15.36
N GLU A 96 -4.88 -7.01 15.65
CA GLU A 96 -5.07 -6.50 17.02
C GLU A 96 -6.54 -6.18 17.31
N SER A 97 -7.24 -5.57 16.36
CA SER A 97 -8.63 -5.12 16.56
C SER A 97 -9.37 -5.01 15.24
N THR A 98 -10.67 -5.27 15.25
CA THR A 98 -11.59 -4.97 14.14
C THR A 98 -12.78 -4.19 14.68
N MET A 99 -13.03 -3.00 14.12
CA MET A 99 -14.13 -2.13 14.49
C MET A 99 -15.02 -1.82 13.29
N PRO A 100 -16.36 -1.81 13.43
CA PRO A 100 -17.25 -1.35 12.38
C PRO A 100 -17.06 0.17 12.18
N VAL A 101 -17.05 0.63 10.93
CA VAL A 101 -16.87 2.04 10.58
C VAL A 101 -18.03 2.51 9.69
N ALA A 102 -18.53 3.71 10.01
CA ALA A 102 -19.56 4.36 9.19
C ALA A 102 -18.99 4.72 7.81
N ARG A 103 -19.76 4.46 6.74
CA ARG A 103 -19.34 4.68 5.32
C ARG A 103 -18.75 6.08 5.07
N ASP A 104 -19.22 7.08 5.81
CA ASP A 104 -18.82 8.47 5.64
C ASP A 104 -17.38 8.76 6.05
N ASP A 105 -16.84 8.03 7.03
CA ASP A 105 -15.45 8.22 7.47
C ASP A 105 -14.46 7.50 6.54
N LEU A 106 -14.86 6.34 5.99
CA LEU A 106 -14.10 5.64 4.95
C LEU A 106 -14.00 6.48 3.65
N ALA A 107 -15.09 7.14 3.25
CA ALA A 107 -15.10 8.00 2.08
C ALA A 107 -14.17 9.23 2.23
N ARG A 108 -14.09 9.81 3.44
CA ARG A 108 -13.17 10.94 3.72
C ARG A 108 -11.71 10.52 3.70
N ALA A 109 -11.36 9.38 4.30
CA ALA A 109 -9.99 8.86 4.29
C ALA A 109 -9.51 8.57 2.86
N GLN A 110 -10.37 7.98 2.03
CA GLN A 110 -10.07 7.70 0.62
C GLN A 110 -9.89 8.97 -0.22
N ALA A 111 -10.67 10.03 0.06
CA ALA A 111 -10.52 11.30 -0.64
C ALA A 111 -9.18 11.97 -0.33
N SER A 112 -8.74 11.97 0.93
CA SER A 112 -7.46 12.53 1.36
C SER A 112 -6.26 11.79 0.75
N ALA A 113 -6.24 10.46 0.85
CA ALA A 113 -5.16 9.64 0.28
C ALA A 113 -5.04 9.79 -1.25
N LYS A 114 -6.17 9.94 -1.95
CA LYS A 114 -6.17 10.17 -3.40
C LYS A 114 -5.60 11.55 -3.76
N GLN A 115 -5.85 12.56 -2.93
CA GLN A 115 -5.37 13.92 -3.17
C GLN A 115 -3.86 14.06 -2.96
N GLU A 116 -3.30 13.41 -1.94
CA GLU A 116 -1.85 13.33 -1.73
C GLU A 116 -1.16 12.61 -2.90
N ALA A 117 -1.65 11.44 -3.29
CA ALA A 117 -1.11 10.70 -4.44
C ALA A 117 -1.18 11.50 -5.76
N GLN A 118 -2.22 12.30 -5.98
CA GLN A 118 -2.32 13.18 -7.15
C GLN A 118 -1.30 14.32 -7.11
N THR A 119 -1.01 14.87 -5.93
CA THR A 119 -0.03 15.95 -5.76
C THR A 119 1.39 15.44 -5.99
N GLU A 120 1.72 14.27 -5.45
CA GLU A 120 3.01 13.59 -5.68
C GLU A 120 3.22 13.23 -7.15
N ALA A 121 2.18 12.70 -7.80
CA ALA A 121 2.23 12.42 -9.24
C ALA A 121 2.46 13.69 -10.08
N GLY A 122 1.97 14.85 -9.63
CA GLY A 122 2.25 16.14 -10.23
C GLY A 122 3.74 16.51 -10.18
N ILE A 123 4.36 16.39 -9.01
CA ILE A 123 5.79 16.64 -8.82
C ILE A 123 6.62 15.67 -9.65
N LEU A 124 6.30 14.37 -9.61
CA LEU A 124 7.03 13.35 -10.36
C LEU A 124 6.93 13.58 -11.87
N LYS A 125 5.74 13.96 -12.37
CA LYS A 125 5.56 14.34 -13.80
C LYS A 125 6.36 15.59 -14.15
N TRP A 126 6.47 16.55 -13.22
CA TRP A 126 7.28 17.75 -13.43
C TRP A 126 8.78 17.42 -13.51
N LEU A 127 9.29 16.61 -12.58
CA LEU A 127 10.69 16.13 -12.61
C LEU A 127 11.00 15.30 -13.85
N LEU A 128 10.08 14.41 -14.25
CA LEU A 128 10.20 13.63 -15.47
C LEU A 128 10.26 14.52 -16.72
N ALA A 129 9.48 15.60 -16.76
CA ALA A 129 9.51 16.56 -17.86
C ALA A 129 10.86 17.28 -17.94
N ILE A 130 11.42 17.76 -16.82
CA ILE A 130 12.76 18.39 -16.81
C ILE A 130 13.81 17.42 -17.35
N ASN A 131 13.87 16.21 -16.77
CA ASN A 131 14.85 15.20 -17.16
C ASN A 131 14.69 14.76 -18.63
N GLY A 132 13.45 14.67 -19.11
CA GLY A 132 13.15 14.36 -20.51
C GLY A 132 13.56 15.45 -21.48
N ILE A 133 13.39 16.73 -21.12
CA ILE A 133 13.79 17.86 -21.98
C ILE A 133 15.30 17.85 -22.21
N MET A 134 16.12 17.67 -21.16
CA MET A 134 17.57 17.57 -21.30
C MET A 134 17.97 16.42 -22.24
N PHE A 135 17.33 15.26 -22.09
CA PHE A 135 17.57 14.10 -22.96
C PHE A 135 17.26 14.40 -24.44
N VAL A 136 16.16 15.10 -24.73
CA VAL A 136 15.84 15.53 -26.11
C VAL A 136 16.86 16.54 -26.64
N ILE A 137 17.31 17.48 -25.80
CA ILE A 137 18.36 18.43 -26.16
C ILE A 137 19.66 17.67 -26.51
N GLU A 138 20.08 16.70 -25.69
CA GLU A 138 21.26 15.87 -25.97
C GLU A 138 21.11 15.07 -27.27
N ILE A 139 19.94 14.48 -27.54
CA ILE A 139 19.68 13.79 -28.82
C ILE A 139 19.82 14.76 -30.00
N THR A 140 19.25 15.96 -29.90
CA THR A 140 19.29 16.93 -31.01
C THR A 140 20.72 17.47 -31.24
N VAL A 141 21.47 17.74 -30.17
CA VAL A 141 22.89 18.13 -30.24
C VAL A 141 23.75 16.97 -30.75
N GLY A 142 23.49 15.74 -30.30
CA GLY A 142 24.16 14.52 -30.75
C GLY A 142 23.85 14.15 -32.20
N TRP A 143 22.68 14.50 -32.71
CA TRP A 143 22.34 14.37 -34.13
C TRP A 143 23.07 15.40 -34.98
N TRP A 144 23.20 16.63 -34.47
CA TRP A 144 23.88 17.71 -35.18
C TRP A 144 25.41 17.55 -35.16
N THR A 145 25.96 16.95 -34.11
CA THR A 145 27.36 16.54 -34.01
C THR A 145 27.51 15.10 -34.50
N ARG A 146 27.84 14.89 -35.78
CA ARG A 146 28.05 13.53 -36.36
C ARG A 146 28.96 12.66 -35.45
N SER A 147 28.31 11.82 -34.63
CA SER A 147 28.79 10.63 -33.92
C SER A 147 30.14 10.74 -33.17
N THR A 148 30.18 11.47 -32.06
CA THR A 148 31.17 11.22 -30.97
C THR A 148 30.58 10.48 -29.77
N GLY A 149 29.29 10.12 -29.84
CA GLY A 149 28.58 9.31 -28.82
C GLY A 149 28.71 7.79 -28.95
N LEU A 150 29.42 7.28 -29.97
CA LEU A 150 29.89 5.89 -30.01
C LEU A 150 31.42 5.88 -29.86
N ILE A 151 31.82 5.79 -28.61
CA ILE A 151 33.12 5.29 -28.13
C ILE A 151 33.57 4.12 -29.05
N ALA A 152 34.59 4.30 -29.92
CA ALA A 152 35.63 3.31 -30.29
C ALA A 152 36.21 3.32 -31.74
N MET A 153 35.70 4.02 -32.77
CA MET A 153 36.19 3.73 -34.15
C MET A 153 36.63 4.94 -34.99
N PRO A 154 37.66 5.67 -34.56
CA PRO A 154 38.73 5.97 -35.54
C PRO A 154 40.17 5.72 -35.03
N MET A 155 40.39 5.47 -33.73
CA MET A 155 41.76 5.28 -33.22
C MET A 155 42.39 3.91 -33.55
N MET A 156 41.59 2.88 -33.85
CA MET A 156 42.11 1.57 -34.28
C MET A 156 42.48 1.53 -35.76
N ALA A 157 41.88 2.39 -36.60
CA ALA A 157 42.18 2.44 -38.03
C ALA A 157 43.54 3.09 -38.33
N GLU A 158 43.97 4.03 -37.48
CA GLU A 158 45.26 4.71 -37.63
C GLU A 158 46.42 3.85 -37.13
N MET A 159 46.23 3.07 -36.05
CA MET A 159 47.28 2.21 -35.51
C MET A 159 47.58 0.99 -36.40
N SER A 160 46.56 0.43 -37.08
CA SER A 160 46.77 -0.60 -38.11
C SER A 160 47.47 -0.06 -39.35
N ARG A 161 47.35 1.25 -39.65
CA ARG A 161 48.04 1.90 -40.76
C ARG A 161 49.53 2.13 -40.43
N MET A 162 49.84 2.47 -39.17
CA MET A 162 51.22 2.63 -38.70
C MET A 162 51.99 1.30 -38.55
N MET A 163 51.33 0.19 -38.20
CA MET A 163 52.01 -1.12 -38.12
C MET A 163 52.32 -1.74 -39.50
N LYS A 164 51.59 -1.37 -40.56
CA LYS A 164 51.82 -1.91 -41.91
C LYS A 164 52.90 -1.16 -42.70
N THR A 165 53.38 -0.03 -42.19
CA THR A 165 54.46 0.78 -42.79
C THR A 165 55.80 0.67 -42.06
N ALA A 166 55.86 -0.12 -40.98
CA ALA A 166 57.06 -0.36 -40.19
C ALA A 166 57.45 -1.84 -40.26
N THR A 167 57.84 -2.31 -41.44
CA THR A 167 58.66 -3.51 -41.59
C THR A 167 59.62 -3.22 -42.75
N PRO A 168 60.95 -3.31 -42.54
CA PRO A 168 61.94 -2.91 -43.53
C PRO A 168 61.95 -3.80 -44.78
#